data_AF-A0A7V1DQL0-F1
#
_entry.id   AF-A0A7V1DQL0-F1
#
_cell.length_a   1.000
_cell.length_b   1.000
_cell.length_c   1.000
_cell.angle_alpha   90.00
_cell.angle_beta   90.00
_cell.angle_gamma   90.00
#
_symmetry.space_group_name_H-M   'P 1'
#
loop_
_entity.id
_entity.type
_entity.pdbx_description
1 polymer ?
#
loop_
_entity_poly.entity_id
_entity_poly.type
_entity_poly.pdbx_seq_one_letter_code
_entity_poly.pdbx_strand_id
1 'polypeptide(L)'
;MLDRDAGWFAADVMPETLRRSNLGELVEGEAVNLERSLRPTDRLSGHIVRGVVEGVAHIDSFTPEGEAVIVRFRTPPALLRYMVVKGPVAVDGASLTIIDKTPESFAVSLVQYTQAHTNLLRKRPGASVNIETDIIARYVEALLAPLSSAAPGRDPTTP
;
A
#
# COMPACT_ATOMS: atom_id res chain seq x y z
N MET A 1 8.06 21.80 -7.70
CA MET A 1 9.03 21.91 -8.81
C MET A 1 10.11 20.86 -8.59
N LEU A 2 10.59 20.15 -9.62
CA LEU A 2 11.71 19.22 -9.46
C LEU A 2 12.99 19.94 -9.86
N ASP A 3 13.89 20.16 -8.91
CA ASP A 3 15.28 20.53 -9.20
C ASP A 3 16.11 19.24 -9.31
N ARG A 4 16.99 19.14 -10.31
CA ARG A 4 17.70 17.91 -10.65
C ARG A 4 19.12 18.20 -11.13
N ASP A 5 20.07 17.52 -10.50
CA ASP A 5 21.46 17.44 -10.90
C ASP A 5 21.95 15.98 -10.79
N ALA A 6 23.19 15.69 -11.18
CA ALA A 6 23.73 14.33 -11.11
C ALA A 6 23.84 13.83 -9.66
N GLY A 7 22.83 13.07 -9.21
CA GLY A 7 22.84 12.34 -7.94
C GLY A 7 21.79 12.79 -6.92
N TRP A 8 21.00 13.84 -7.19
CA TRP A 8 19.95 14.29 -6.28
C TRP A 8 18.73 14.87 -7.02
N PHE A 9 17.60 14.93 -6.31
CA PHE A 9 16.42 15.68 -6.72
C PHE A 9 15.73 16.31 -5.51
N ALA A 10 15.04 17.43 -5.71
CA ALA A 10 14.18 18.04 -4.70
C ALA A 10 12.71 17.96 -5.14
N ALA A 11 11.79 17.86 -4.18
CA ALA A 11 10.35 17.85 -4.43
C ALA A 11 9.60 18.57 -3.31
N ASP A 12 8.59 19.35 -3.68
CA ASP A 12 7.65 19.94 -2.73
C ASP A 12 6.63 18.90 -2.29
N VAL A 13 6.38 18.81 -0.99
CA VAL A 13 5.41 17.88 -0.41
C VAL A 13 4.17 18.65 0.02
N MET A 14 3.01 18.24 -0.47
CA MET A 14 1.75 18.86 -0.07
C MET A 14 1.43 18.56 1.41
N PRO A 15 0.79 19.48 2.15
CA PRO A 15 0.38 19.23 3.54
C PRO A 15 -0.46 17.97 3.71
N GLU A 16 -1.33 17.64 2.75
CA GLU A 16 -2.11 16.39 2.79
C GLU A 16 -1.21 15.15 2.70
N THR A 17 -0.20 15.16 1.82
CA THR A 17 0.76 14.06 1.71
C THR A 17 1.51 13.87 3.03
N LEU A 18 1.94 14.96 3.69
CA LEU A 18 2.59 14.87 5.01
C LEU A 18 1.68 14.28 6.09
N ARG A 19 0.37 14.56 6.05
CA ARG A 19 -0.61 14.03 7.02
C ARG A 19 -0.96 12.56 6.78
N ARG A 20 -0.90 12.10 5.53
CA ARG A 20 -1.35 10.76 5.10
C ARG A 20 -0.21 9.75 4.98
N SER A 21 1.03 10.19 4.99
CA SER A 21 2.22 9.36 4.79
C SER A 21 3.21 9.47 5.94
N ASN A 22 4.20 8.59 5.96
CA ASN A 22 5.34 8.64 6.87
C ASN A 22 6.42 9.66 6.46
N LEU A 23 6.21 10.46 5.40
CA LEU A 23 7.23 11.41 4.93
C LEU A 23 7.60 12.47 5.97
N GLY A 24 6.69 12.82 6.87
CA GLY A 24 6.95 13.76 7.97
C GLY A 24 7.83 13.20 9.08
N GLU A 25 8.08 11.89 9.10
CA GLU A 25 8.93 11.21 10.08
C GLU A 25 10.38 11.03 9.59
N LEU A 26 10.63 11.25 8.30
CA LEU A 26 11.94 11.05 7.70
C LEU A 26 12.98 12.02 8.28
N VAL A 27 14.17 11.49 8.54
CA VAL A 27 15.34 12.28 8.92
C VAL A 27 16.45 12.13 7.88
N GLU A 28 17.42 13.05 7.91
CA GLU A 28 18.58 13.01 7.02
C GLU A 28 19.30 11.66 7.12
N GLY A 29 19.64 11.08 5.96
CA GLY A 29 20.30 9.77 5.86
C GLY A 29 19.35 8.57 5.79
N GLU A 30 18.05 8.76 5.98
CA GLU A 30 17.09 7.66 5.80
C GLU A 30 16.93 7.24 4.34
N ALA A 31 16.84 5.92 4.14
CA ALA A 31 16.64 5.33 2.82
C ALA A 31 15.16 5.35 2.43
N VAL A 32 14.87 5.81 1.21
CA VAL A 32 13.53 5.80 0.61
C VAL A 32 13.51 4.92 -0.64
N ASN A 33 12.35 4.34 -0.95
CA ASN A 33 12.15 3.66 -2.23
C ASN A 33 11.83 4.72 -3.30
N LEU A 34 12.41 4.57 -4.50
CA LEU A 34 12.18 5.46 -5.62
C LEU A 34 11.76 4.64 -6.84
N GLU A 35 10.68 5.05 -7.47
CA GLU A 35 10.21 4.51 -8.75
C GLU A 35 9.92 5.67 -9.71
N ARG A 36 10.30 5.50 -10.98
CA ARG A 36 9.97 6.48 -12.02
C ARG A 36 8.57 6.21 -12.53
N SER A 37 7.82 7.27 -12.84
CA SER A 37 6.54 7.13 -13.52
C SER A 37 6.67 6.31 -14.81
N LEU A 38 5.78 5.35 -14.98
CA LEU A 38 5.70 4.52 -16.18
C LEU A 38 5.28 5.34 -17.39
N ARG A 39 5.92 5.11 -18.53
CA ARG A 39 5.43 5.60 -19.82
C ARG A 39 4.34 4.66 -20.32
N PRO A 40 3.41 5.14 -21.18
CA PRO A 40 2.35 4.29 -21.74
C PRO A 40 2.85 3.04 -22.48
N THR A 41 4.08 3.08 -22.99
CA THR A 41 4.72 1.99 -23.73
C THR A 41 5.56 1.06 -22.85
N ASP A 42 5.76 1.40 -21.57
CA ASP A 42 6.56 0.59 -20.66
C ASP A 42 5.79 -0.66 -20.21
N ARG A 43 6.53 -1.70 -19.82
CA ARG A 43 5.92 -2.91 -19.24
C ARG A 43 5.46 -2.60 -17.81
N LEU A 44 4.20 -2.91 -17.51
CA LEU A 44 3.68 -2.90 -16.15
C LEU A 44 4.03 -4.23 -15.47
N SER A 45 4.95 -4.20 -14.51
CA SER A 45 5.28 -5.35 -13.66
C SER A 45 4.74 -5.10 -12.26
N GLY A 46 3.91 -6.00 -11.74
CA GLY A 46 3.19 -5.81 -10.49
C GLY A 46 1.73 -5.41 -10.72
N HIS A 47 1.29 -4.30 -10.12
CA HIS A 47 -0.06 -3.76 -10.27
C HIS A 47 -0.02 -2.25 -10.49
N ILE A 48 -1.20 -1.64 -10.69
CA ILE A 48 -1.32 -0.19 -10.87
C ILE A 48 -1.07 0.49 -9.51
N VAL A 49 0.07 1.16 -9.39
CA VAL A 49 0.43 2.03 -8.26
C VAL A 49 0.40 3.47 -8.75
N ARG A 50 -0.38 4.33 -8.11
CA ARG A 50 -0.58 5.72 -8.51
C ARG A 50 0.37 6.68 -7.80
N GLY A 51 0.94 6.27 -6.68
CA GLY A 51 1.68 7.14 -5.78
C GLY A 51 0.75 7.97 -4.89
N VAL A 52 -0.45 7.48 -4.60
CA VAL A 52 -1.44 8.15 -3.75
C VAL A 52 -1.58 7.36 -2.46
N VAL A 53 -0.79 7.73 -1.46
CA VAL A 53 -0.80 7.10 -0.14
C VAL A 53 -2.15 7.33 0.53
N GLU A 54 -2.76 6.25 1.01
CA GLU A 54 -4.10 6.26 1.61
C GLU A 54 -4.04 6.29 3.14
N GLY A 55 -2.92 5.85 3.69
CA GLY A 55 -2.61 5.91 5.12
C GLY A 55 -1.34 5.14 5.43
N VAL A 56 -1.07 5.00 6.73
CA VAL A 56 0.09 4.29 7.26
C VAL A 56 -0.29 2.98 7.94
N ALA A 57 0.55 1.97 7.79
CA ALA A 57 0.57 0.76 8.60
C ALA A 57 1.86 0.71 9.42
N HIS A 58 1.93 -0.22 10.36
CA HIS A 58 3.11 -0.41 11.20
C HIS A 58 3.63 -1.83 11.04
N ILE A 59 4.95 -1.97 10.86
CA ILE A 59 5.60 -3.28 10.84
C ILE A 59 5.40 -3.93 12.20
N ASP A 60 4.83 -5.13 12.21
CA ASP A 60 4.57 -5.90 13.42
C ASP A 60 5.69 -6.89 13.70
N SER A 61 6.08 -7.66 12.69
CA SER A 61 7.12 -8.66 12.81
C SER A 61 7.78 -9.00 11.47
N PHE A 62 8.99 -9.54 11.57
CA PHE A 62 9.73 -10.19 10.50
C PHE A 62 9.94 -11.66 10.89
N THR A 63 9.52 -12.60 10.05
CA THR A 63 9.67 -14.04 10.29
C THR A 63 10.42 -14.67 9.12
N PRO A 64 11.61 -15.23 9.33
CA PRO A 64 12.33 -15.96 8.29
C PRO A 64 11.54 -17.18 7.81
N GLU A 65 11.48 -17.38 6.50
CA GLU A 65 10.85 -18.53 5.87
C GLU A 65 11.70 -18.98 4.66
N GLY A 66 12.65 -19.89 4.93
CA GLY A 66 13.68 -20.25 3.95
C GLY A 66 14.50 -19.01 3.55
N GLU A 67 14.55 -18.73 2.25
CA GLU A 67 15.23 -17.55 1.68
C GLU A 67 14.36 -16.28 1.65
N ALA A 68 13.09 -16.40 2.06
CA ALA A 68 12.16 -15.30 2.14
C ALA A 68 12.03 -14.77 3.58
N VAL A 69 11.50 -13.56 3.71
CA VAL A 69 11.09 -13.00 4.99
C VAL A 69 9.61 -12.66 4.92
N ILE A 70 8.83 -13.26 5.81
CA ILE A 70 7.43 -12.89 6.00
C ILE A 70 7.39 -11.62 6.85
N VAL A 71 6.74 -10.59 6.34
CA VAL A 71 6.54 -9.33 7.06
C VAL A 71 5.07 -9.16 7.34
N ARG A 72 4.74 -8.95 8.60
CA ARG A 72 3.37 -8.66 9.05
C ARG A 72 3.23 -7.19 9.37
N PHE A 73 2.09 -6.60 9.00
CA PHE A 73 1.80 -5.18 9.20
C PHE A 73 0.48 -5.01 9.95
N ARG A 74 0.51 -4.33 11.09
CA ARG A 74 -0.70 -3.84 11.76
C ARG A 74 -1.26 -2.68 10.96
N THR A 75 -2.52 -2.80 10.54
CA THR A 75 -3.11 -1.93 9.53
C THR A 75 -4.53 -1.51 9.93
N PRO A 76 -4.91 -0.23 9.77
CA PRO A 76 -6.27 0.20 10.05
C PRO A 76 -7.33 -0.59 9.27
N PRO A 77 -8.48 -0.97 9.89
CA PRO A 77 -9.56 -1.70 9.21
C PRO A 77 -10.07 -1.02 7.93
N ALA A 78 -10.05 0.30 7.90
CA ALA A 78 -10.45 1.10 6.75
C ALA A 78 -9.59 0.86 5.49
N LEU A 79 -8.34 0.41 5.64
CA LEU A 79 -7.48 0.00 4.53
C LEU A 79 -7.61 -1.51 4.26
N LEU A 80 -7.69 -2.33 5.32
CA LEU A 80 -7.83 -3.79 5.20
C LEU A 80 -9.09 -4.24 4.46
N ARG A 81 -10.14 -3.40 4.42
CA ARG A 81 -11.35 -3.65 3.63
C ARG A 81 -11.09 -3.74 2.12
N TYR A 82 -10.03 -3.09 1.63
CA TYR A 82 -9.63 -3.09 0.22
C TYR A 82 -8.50 -4.08 -0.08
N MET A 83 -8.14 -4.91 0.90
CA MET A 83 -7.07 -5.89 0.80
C MET A 83 -7.67 -7.30 0.74
N VAL A 84 -7.18 -8.11 -0.19
CA VAL A 84 -7.60 -9.51 -0.34
C VAL A 84 -6.37 -10.41 -0.37
N VAL A 85 -6.47 -11.60 0.21
CA VAL A 85 -5.39 -12.60 0.15
C VAL A 85 -5.18 -13.00 -1.32
N LYS A 86 -3.92 -13.09 -1.75
CA LYS A 86 -3.44 -13.19 -3.13
C LYS A 86 -3.66 -11.95 -4.00
N GLY A 87 -4.20 -10.87 -3.43
CA GLY A 87 -4.30 -9.57 -4.08
C GLY A 87 -3.02 -8.75 -3.93
N PRO A 88 -2.88 -7.69 -4.74
CA PRO A 88 -1.75 -6.78 -4.64
C PRO A 88 -1.97 -5.71 -3.56
N VAL A 89 -0.86 -5.16 -3.07
CA VAL A 89 -0.80 -3.97 -2.21
C VAL A 89 0.53 -3.26 -2.45
N ALA A 90 0.55 -1.93 -2.42
CA ALA A 90 1.79 -1.18 -2.42
C ALA A 90 2.20 -0.83 -0.97
N VAL A 91 3.41 -1.21 -0.56
CA VAL A 91 4.00 -0.89 0.75
C VAL A 91 5.27 -0.09 0.54
N ASP A 92 5.30 1.16 1.00
CA ASP A 92 6.35 2.13 0.68
C ASP A 92 6.68 2.16 -0.84
N GLY A 93 5.64 2.09 -1.68
CA GLY A 93 5.74 2.06 -3.14
C GLY A 93 6.09 0.70 -3.76
N ALA A 94 6.54 -0.28 -2.96
CA ALA A 94 6.82 -1.61 -3.48
C ALA A 94 5.51 -2.40 -3.71
N SER A 95 5.27 -2.87 -4.93
CA SER A 95 4.17 -3.76 -5.26
C SER A 95 4.40 -5.16 -4.70
N LEU A 96 3.56 -5.60 -3.77
CA LEU A 96 3.67 -6.88 -3.07
C LEU A 96 2.36 -7.67 -3.12
N THR A 97 2.46 -8.98 -2.89
CA THR A 97 1.30 -9.88 -2.84
C THR A 97 0.97 -10.22 -1.38
N ILE A 98 -0.30 -10.04 -1.01
CA ILE A 98 -0.80 -10.40 0.31
C ILE A 98 -0.89 -11.92 0.42
N ILE A 99 -0.23 -12.51 1.41
CA ILE A 99 -0.26 -13.96 1.65
C ILE A 99 -1.21 -14.35 2.79
N ASP A 100 -1.50 -13.41 3.69
CA ASP A 100 -2.40 -13.63 4.83
C ASP A 100 -3.04 -12.30 5.28
N LYS A 101 -4.23 -12.39 5.88
CA LYS A 101 -4.99 -11.23 6.37
C LYS A 101 -5.81 -11.59 7.62
N THR A 102 -5.72 -10.74 8.63
CA THR A 102 -6.59 -10.74 9.83
C THR A 102 -7.42 -9.44 9.85
N PRO A 103 -8.38 -9.28 10.80
CA PRO A 103 -9.13 -8.03 10.90
C PRO A 103 -8.28 -6.79 11.24
N GLU A 104 -7.06 -6.98 11.78
CA GLU A 104 -6.14 -5.91 12.21
C GLU A 104 -4.78 -5.93 11.50
N SER A 105 -4.51 -6.92 10.64
CA SER A 105 -3.20 -7.06 9.99
C SER A 105 -3.26 -7.71 8.61
N PHE A 106 -2.20 -7.53 7.84
CA PHE A 106 -1.91 -8.36 6.65
C PHE A 106 -0.44 -8.76 6.65
N ALA A 107 -0.10 -9.78 5.87
CA ALA A 107 1.28 -10.20 5.67
C ALA A 107 1.64 -10.37 4.20
N VAL A 108 2.92 -10.20 3.90
CA VAL A 108 3.54 -10.40 2.58
C VAL A 108 4.80 -11.24 2.73
N SER A 109 5.22 -11.91 1.65
CA SER A 109 6.50 -12.58 1.57
C SER A 109 7.49 -11.75 0.76
N LEU A 110 8.62 -11.39 1.34
CA LEU A 110 9.70 -10.69 0.65
C LEU A 110 10.72 -11.70 0.13
N VAL A 111 10.79 -11.86 -1.19
CA VAL A 111 11.85 -12.64 -1.85
C VAL A 111 13.18 -11.89 -1.82
N GLN A 112 14.30 -12.61 -1.94
CA GLN A 112 15.66 -12.04 -1.86
C GLN A 112 15.86 -10.78 -2.74
N TYR A 113 15.31 -10.76 -3.95
CA TYR A 113 15.41 -9.59 -4.83
C TYR A 113 14.76 -8.36 -4.19
N THR A 114 13.54 -8.48 -3.69
CA THR A 114 12.81 -7.39 -3.02
C THR A 114 13.50 -6.96 -1.73
N GLN A 115 14.06 -7.92 -0.98
CA GLN A 115 14.83 -7.63 0.23
C GLN A 115 16.04 -6.73 -0.07
N ALA A 116 16.75 -6.98 -1.18
CA ALA A 116 17.92 -6.22 -1.58
C ALA A 116 17.61 -4.86 -2.24
N HIS A 117 16.44 -4.71 -2.87
CA HIS A 117 16.08 -3.54 -3.68
C HIS A 117 15.03 -2.63 -3.05
N THR A 118 14.61 -2.90 -1.81
CA THR A 118 13.70 -2.05 -1.04
C THR A 118 14.28 -1.71 0.33
N ASN A 119 13.76 -0.66 0.96
CA ASN A 119 14.15 -0.25 2.31
C ASN A 119 13.46 -1.03 3.44
N LEU A 120 12.54 -1.96 3.13
CA LEU A 120 11.68 -2.60 4.14
C LEU A 120 12.46 -3.37 5.21
N LEU A 121 13.51 -4.13 4.84
CA LEU A 121 14.35 -4.84 5.81
C LEU A 121 15.33 -3.94 6.56
N ARG A 122 15.44 -2.65 6.21
CA ARG A 122 16.22 -1.66 6.96
C ARG A 122 15.43 -1.07 8.13
N LYS A 123 14.10 -1.22 8.09
CA LYS A 123 13.19 -0.79 9.14
C LYS A 123 13.11 -1.84 10.27
N ARG A 124 12.54 -1.45 11.40
CA ARG A 124 12.35 -2.30 12.58
C ARG A 124 10.86 -2.49 12.87
N PRO A 125 10.47 -3.54 13.62
CA PRO A 125 9.12 -3.62 14.18
C PRO A 125 8.76 -2.30 14.90
N GLY A 126 7.53 -1.85 14.69
CA GLY A 126 7.02 -0.55 15.13
C GLY A 126 7.17 0.57 14.09
N ALA A 127 8.06 0.45 13.11
CA ALA A 127 8.23 1.48 12.08
C ALA A 127 6.99 1.60 11.19
N SER A 128 6.69 2.83 10.77
CA SER A 128 5.60 3.16 9.85
C SER A 128 5.97 2.85 8.40
N VAL A 129 4.98 2.44 7.62
CA VAL A 129 5.06 2.24 6.16
C VAL A 129 3.83 2.85 5.48
N ASN A 130 4.03 3.43 4.31
CA ASN A 130 2.96 3.96 3.48
C ASN A 130 2.21 2.83 2.80
N ILE A 131 0.88 2.92 2.79
CA ILE A 131 0.01 1.95 2.14
C ILE A 131 -0.77 2.62 1.00
N GLU A 132 -0.71 1.99 -0.17
CA GLU A 132 -1.64 2.20 -1.27
C GLU A 132 -2.33 0.86 -1.57
N THR A 133 -3.66 0.83 -1.48
CA THR A 133 -4.45 -0.36 -1.83
C THR A 133 -4.74 -0.40 -3.33
N ASP A 134 -5.12 -1.57 -3.85
CA ASP A 134 -5.48 -1.70 -5.26
C ASP A 134 -6.71 -0.82 -5.58
N ILE A 135 -6.52 0.13 -6.48
CA ILE A 135 -7.56 1.04 -6.94
C ILE A 135 -8.76 0.29 -7.54
N ILE A 136 -8.55 -0.91 -8.09
CA ILE A 136 -9.63 -1.74 -8.62
C ILE A 136 -10.63 -2.09 -7.49
N ALA A 137 -10.15 -2.43 -6.29
CA ALA A 137 -11.03 -2.75 -5.16
C ALA A 137 -11.94 -1.57 -4.78
N ARG A 138 -11.43 -0.33 -4.87
CA ARG A 138 -12.20 0.89 -4.60
C ARG A 138 -13.24 1.17 -5.69
N TYR A 139 -12.88 0.98 -6.97
CA TYR A 139 -13.86 1.14 -8.05
C TYR A 139 -14.98 0.09 -7.96
N VAL A 140 -14.63 -1.15 -7.65
CA VAL A 140 -15.61 -2.22 -7.42
C VAL A 140 -16.57 -1.83 -6.28
N GLU A 141 -16.05 -1.35 -5.15
CA GLU A 141 -16.90 -0.87 -4.06
C GLU A 141 -17.81 0.29 -4.49
N ALA A 142 -17.27 1.31 -5.16
CA ALA A 142 -18.03 2.47 -5.59
C ALA A 142 -19.16 2.11 -6.57
N LEU A 143 -18.94 1.10 -7.42
CA LEU A 143 -19.96 0.58 -8.34
C LEU A 143 -21.03 -0.27 -7.64
N LEU A 144 -20.66 -1.02 -6.61
CA LEU A 144 -21.58 -1.91 -5.90
C LEU A 144 -22.36 -1.21 -4.77
N ALA A 145 -21.83 -0.14 -4.19
CA ALA A 145 -22.48 0.57 -3.08
C ALA A 145 -23.92 1.05 -3.39
N PRO A 146 -24.25 1.59 -4.58
CA PRO A 146 -25.62 1.95 -4.95
C PRO A 146 -26.56 0.75 -5.15
N LEU A 147 -26.02 -0.43 -5.46
CA LEU A 147 -26.82 -1.65 -5.69
C LEU A 147 -27.28 -2.29 -4.37
N SER A 148 -26.52 -2.06 -3.29
CA SER A 148 -26.89 -2.56 -1.95
C SER A 148 -27.99 -1.74 -1.26
N SER A 149 -28.24 -0.49 -1.70
CA SER A 149 -29.29 0.37 -1.14
C SER A 149 -30.63 0.26 -1.87
N ALA A 150 -30.66 -0.41 -3.03
CA ALA A 150 -31.87 -0.71 -3.79
C ALA A 150 -32.42 -2.11 -3.44
N ALA A 151 -32.76 -2.36 -2.18
CA ALA A 151 -33.67 -3.47 -1.86
C ALA A 151 -35.10 -3.05 -2.25
N PRO A 152 -35.86 -3.86 -3.00
CA PRO A 152 -37.25 -3.54 -3.33
C PRO A 152 -38.07 -3.46 -2.05
N GLY A 153 -38.85 -2.38 -1.92
CA GLY A 153 -39.77 -2.19 -0.81
C GLY A 153 -40.68 -3.41 -0.63
N ARG A 154 -40.82 -3.85 0.62
CA ARG A 154 -41.95 -4.69 1.01
C ARG A 154 -43.23 -3.97 0.59
N ASP A 155 -43.98 -4.58 -0.29
CA ASP A 155 -45.35 -4.18 -0.60
C ASP A 155 -46.19 -4.33 0.70
N PRO A 156 -46.78 -3.25 1.25
CA PRO A 156 -47.62 -3.32 2.44
C PRO A 156 -49.03 -3.88 2.15
N THR A 157 -49.30 -4.38 0.94
CA THR A 157 -50.59 -5.02 0.60
C THR A 157 -50.44 -6.50 0.29
N THR A 158 -50.45 -7.33 1.33
CA THR A 158 -50.93 -8.71 1.21
C THR A 158 -51.88 -8.97 2.38
N PRO A 159 -53.18 -9.23 2.12
CA PRO A 159 -54.12 -9.65 3.16
C PRO A 159 -53.82 -11.06 3.68
#